data_AF-A0A7S4CEC5-F1
#
_entry.id   AF-A0A7S4CEC5-F1
#
_cell.length_a   1.000
_cell.length_b   1.000
_cell.length_c   1.000
_cell.angle_alpha   90.00
_cell.angle_beta   90.00
_cell.angle_gamma   90.00
#
_symmetry.space_group_name_H-M   'P 1'
#
loop_
_entity.id
_entity.type
_entity.pdbx_description
1 polymer ?
#
loop_
_entity_poly.entity_id
_entity_poly.type
_entity_poly.pdbx_seq_one_letter_code
_entity_poly.pdbx_strand_id
1 'polypeptide(L)'
;RCAATFRQTDFRGGCNGASIRLAPEKDWRVNVAMDQVLRILGHVRAQFATAAGALSWADLIVLAGNTALEEVGSPPMPFQGGRVDATDGSRSDDLEPREDLNPILEVKDTMDLMGLTPHEMVALQARPRSPSQQRRLGYSGSWTTNCCE
;
A
#
# COMPACT_ATOMS: atom_id res chain seq x y z
N ARG A 1 -1.78 0.21 -1.26
CA ARG A 1 -0.52 -0.30 -1.88
C ARG A 1 0.54 0.79 -2.09
N CYS A 2 0.34 2.00 -1.54
CA CYS A 2 1.20 3.17 -1.73
C CYS A 2 2.71 2.94 -1.49
N ALA A 3 3.11 2.12 -0.51
CA ALA A 3 4.53 1.83 -0.24
C ALA A 3 5.19 0.86 -1.25
N ALA A 4 4.40 0.09 -2.01
CA ALA A 4 4.92 -0.99 -2.85
C ALA A 4 5.56 -0.50 -4.17
N THR A 5 5.48 0.79 -4.47
CA THR A 5 6.18 1.40 -5.62
C THR A 5 7.65 1.68 -5.34
N PHE A 6 8.09 1.55 -4.08
CA PHE A 6 9.47 1.80 -3.69
C PHE A 6 10.43 0.81 -4.36
N ARG A 7 11.54 1.33 -4.87
CA ARG A 7 12.64 0.53 -5.42
C ARG A 7 13.95 0.93 -4.78
N GLN A 8 14.69 -0.04 -4.25
CA GLN A 8 16.00 0.19 -3.64
C GLN A 8 17.08 0.56 -4.66
N THR A 9 16.87 0.26 -5.94
CA THR A 9 17.85 0.48 -7.01
C THR A 9 18.13 1.95 -7.28
N ASP A 10 17.10 2.81 -7.17
CA ASP A 10 17.16 4.24 -7.45
C ASP A 10 16.47 5.10 -6.37
N PHE A 11 15.99 4.47 -5.29
CA PHE A 11 15.30 5.09 -4.16
C PHE A 11 14.06 5.90 -4.55
N ARG A 12 13.42 5.54 -5.67
CA ARG A 12 12.18 6.18 -6.13
C ARG A 12 10.96 5.43 -5.62
N GLY A 13 9.81 6.11 -5.68
CA GLY A 13 8.52 5.59 -5.23
C GLY A 13 8.36 5.61 -3.72
N GLY A 14 7.48 4.74 -3.23
CA GLY A 14 7.06 4.71 -1.83
C GLY A 14 5.91 5.67 -1.54
N CYS A 15 5.51 5.73 -0.27
CA CYS A 15 4.27 6.42 0.09
C CYS A 15 4.41 7.92 0.40
N ASN A 16 5.64 8.43 0.48
CA ASN A 16 5.85 9.87 0.61
C ASN A 16 5.40 10.57 -0.69
N GLY A 17 4.68 11.69 -0.56
CA GLY A 17 4.03 12.36 -1.68
C GLY A 17 2.56 11.96 -1.89
N ALA A 18 2.11 10.84 -1.31
CA ALA A 18 0.77 10.30 -1.54
C ALA A 18 0.43 10.13 -3.04
N SER A 19 1.43 9.82 -3.88
CA SER A 19 1.29 9.75 -5.34
C SER A 19 0.16 8.84 -5.81
N ILE A 20 -0.22 7.84 -5.00
CA ILE A 20 -1.35 6.93 -5.25
C ILE A 20 -2.70 7.65 -5.48
N ARG A 21 -2.84 8.92 -5.04
CA ARG A 21 -4.03 9.75 -5.28
C ARG A 21 -3.99 10.53 -6.60
N LEU A 22 -2.86 10.53 -7.29
CA LEU A 22 -2.58 11.32 -8.49
C LEU A 22 -2.39 10.40 -9.69
N ALA A 23 -2.57 10.94 -10.90
CA ALA A 23 -2.18 10.23 -12.11
C ALA A 23 -0.64 10.21 -12.24
N PRO A 24 -0.03 9.10 -12.70
CA PRO A 24 -0.72 7.92 -13.25
C PRO A 24 -1.10 6.85 -12.22
N GLU A 25 -0.57 6.89 -10.98
CA GLU A 25 -0.73 5.79 -10.02
C GLU A 25 -2.18 5.42 -9.69
N LYS A 26 -3.06 6.44 -9.57
CA LYS A 26 -4.48 6.21 -9.27
C LYS A 26 -5.21 5.44 -10.37
N ASP A 27 -4.67 5.46 -11.59
CA ASP A 27 -5.28 4.89 -12.80
C ASP A 27 -4.67 3.54 -13.19
N TRP A 28 -3.61 3.09 -12.51
CA TRP A 28 -3.02 1.77 -12.76
C TRP A 28 -4.01 0.65 -12.47
N ARG A 29 -4.03 -0.37 -13.34
CA ARG A 29 -4.94 -1.53 -13.23
C ARG A 29 -4.87 -2.23 -11.88
N VAL A 30 -3.68 -2.24 -11.26
CA VAL A 30 -3.44 -2.89 -9.97
C VAL A 30 -4.07 -2.13 -8.79
N ASN A 31 -4.31 -0.82 -8.93
CA ASN A 31 -4.86 0.06 -7.91
C ASN A 31 -6.37 0.24 -8.13
N VAL A 32 -7.15 -0.62 -7.49
CA VAL A 32 -8.62 -0.62 -7.64
C VAL A 32 -9.32 0.17 -6.53
N ALA A 33 -10.47 0.78 -6.87
CA ALA A 33 -11.34 1.49 -5.93
C ALA A 33 -10.70 2.70 -5.21
N MET A 34 -9.71 3.36 -5.83
CA MET A 34 -9.03 4.51 -5.22
C MET A 34 -9.96 5.68 -4.93
N ASP A 35 -10.91 5.99 -5.82
CA ASP A 35 -11.89 7.08 -5.58
C ASP A 35 -12.72 6.85 -4.31
N GLN A 36 -13.14 5.61 -4.08
CA GLN A 36 -13.88 5.26 -2.87
C GLN A 36 -13.01 5.42 -1.62
N VAL A 37 -11.77 4.93 -1.66
CA VAL A 37 -10.82 5.03 -0.54
C VAL A 37 -10.49 6.48 -0.22
N LEU A 38 -10.18 7.29 -1.23
CA LEU A 38 -9.86 8.71 -1.08
C LEU A 38 -11.06 9.50 -0.55
N ARG A 39 -12.28 9.18 -0.96
CA ARG A 39 -13.49 9.80 -0.41
C ARG A 39 -13.66 9.52 1.08
N ILE A 40 -13.49 8.27 1.51
CA ILE A 40 -13.61 7.88 2.93
C ILE A 40 -12.51 8.55 3.76
N LEU A 41 -11.25 8.43 3.33
CA LEU A 41 -10.12 9.05 4.01
C LEU A 41 -10.22 10.59 3.99
N GLY A 42 -10.82 11.18 2.96
CA GLY A 42 -11.04 12.62 2.87
C GLY A 42 -11.92 13.18 3.98
N HIS A 43 -12.93 12.43 4.42
CA HIS A 43 -13.76 12.82 5.57
C HIS A 43 -12.94 12.84 6.87
N VAL A 44 -12.12 11.80 7.09
CA VAL A 44 -11.22 11.72 8.25
C VAL A 44 -10.22 12.87 8.20
N ARG A 45 -9.56 13.08 7.05
CA ARG A 45 -8.62 14.19 6.87
C ARG A 45 -9.27 15.53 7.16
N ALA A 46 -10.49 15.78 6.68
CA ALA A 46 -11.19 17.05 6.91
C ALA A 46 -11.51 17.29 8.39
N GLN A 47 -11.82 16.24 9.16
CA GLN A 47 -12.05 16.33 10.60
C GLN A 47 -10.78 16.71 11.37
N PHE A 48 -9.62 16.19 10.95
CA PHE A 48 -8.34 16.39 11.64
C PHE A 48 -7.45 17.50 11.06
N ALA A 49 -7.75 18.01 9.86
CA ALA A 49 -7.01 19.10 9.22
C ALA A 49 -7.24 20.47 9.88
N THR A 50 -8.20 20.57 10.81
CA THR A 50 -8.53 21.80 11.56
C THR A 50 -7.71 21.95 12.84
N ALA A 51 -7.06 20.89 13.32
CA ALA A 51 -6.13 20.93 14.44
C ALA A 51 -4.73 21.37 13.95
N ALA A 52 -3.97 22.08 14.78
CA ALA A 52 -2.67 22.64 14.42
C ALA A 52 -1.73 21.58 13.82
N GLY A 53 -1.31 21.80 12.56
CA GLY A 53 -0.50 20.87 11.77
C GLY A 53 -1.37 20.04 10.81
N ALA A 54 -1.47 20.49 9.55
CA ALA A 54 -2.31 19.82 8.56
C ALA A 54 -1.85 18.36 8.34
N LEU A 55 -2.72 17.40 8.62
CA LEU A 55 -2.50 15.98 8.34
C LEU A 55 -2.31 15.77 6.83
N SER A 56 -1.13 15.30 6.43
CA SER A 56 -0.86 14.95 5.03
C SER A 56 -1.66 13.72 4.61
N TRP A 57 -2.05 13.65 3.34
CA TRP A 57 -2.60 12.42 2.77
C TRP A 57 -1.63 11.26 2.92
N ALA A 58 -0.34 11.53 2.73
CA ALA A 58 0.70 10.49 2.79
C ALA A 58 0.74 9.82 4.16
N ASP A 59 0.71 10.61 5.24
CA ASP A 59 0.67 10.09 6.61
C ASP A 59 -0.66 9.41 6.92
N LEU A 60 -1.79 9.99 6.50
CA LEU A 60 -3.11 9.38 6.71
C LEU A 60 -3.23 8.01 6.04
N ILE A 61 -2.70 7.84 4.82
CA ILE A 61 -2.75 6.56 4.10
C ILE A 61 -1.93 5.49 4.81
N VAL A 62 -0.74 5.83 5.32
CA VAL A 62 0.09 4.89 6.08
C VAL A 62 -0.57 4.56 7.42
N LEU A 63 -1.07 5.57 8.13
CA LEU A 63 -1.73 5.38 9.42
C LEU A 63 -2.97 4.49 9.28
N ALA A 64 -3.82 4.73 8.28
CA ALA A 64 -4.98 3.88 8.01
C ALA A 64 -4.60 2.42 7.73
N GLY A 65 -3.47 2.20 7.03
CA GLY A 65 -2.93 0.86 6.81
C GLY A 65 -2.48 0.19 8.10
N ASN A 66 -1.81 0.93 9.00
CA ASN A 66 -1.40 0.42 10.30
C ASN A 66 -2.61 0.07 11.18
N THR A 67 -3.59 0.97 11.28
CA THR A 67 -4.81 0.75 12.05
C THR A 67 -5.58 -0.47 11.55
N ALA A 68 -5.69 -0.66 10.23
CA ALA A 68 -6.35 -1.85 9.67
C ALA A 68 -5.61 -3.16 10.01
N LEU A 69 -4.29 -3.13 10.13
CA LEU A 69 -3.50 -4.30 10.54
C LEU A 69 -3.65 -4.60 12.04
N GLU A 70 -3.70 -3.56 12.87
CA GLU A 70 -3.97 -3.67 14.31
C GLU A 70 -5.40 -4.19 14.58
N GLU A 71 -6.39 -3.75 13.80
CA GLU A 71 -7.78 -4.21 13.89
C GLU A 71 -7.92 -5.72 13.64
N VAL A 72 -7.10 -6.27 12.74
CA VAL A 72 -7.06 -7.72 12.48
C VAL A 72 -6.11 -8.50 13.41
N GLY A 73 -5.64 -7.87 14.50
CA GLY A 73 -4.86 -8.50 15.55
C GLY A 73 -3.33 -8.45 15.39
N SER A 74 -2.80 -7.61 14.49
CA SER A 74 -1.36 -7.37 14.46
C SER A 74 -0.93 -6.54 15.68
N PRO A 75 0.30 -6.72 16.21
CA PRO A 75 0.82 -5.85 17.25
C PRO A 75 0.88 -4.38 16.79
N PRO A 76 0.80 -3.41 17.72
CA PRO A 76 0.93 -2.00 17.40
C PRO A 76 2.20 -1.72 16.60
N MET A 77 2.05 -1.07 15.45
CA MET A 77 3.19 -0.78 14.59
C MET A 77 3.74 0.62 14.84
N PRO A 78 5.07 0.80 14.80
CA PRO A 78 5.64 2.13 14.93
C PRO A 78 5.16 3.01 13.77
N PHE A 79 4.67 4.20 14.11
CA PHE A 79 4.28 5.21 13.15
C PHE A 79 5.16 6.44 13.31
N GLN A 80 5.87 6.79 12.24
CA GLN A 80 6.63 8.02 12.14
C GLN A 80 5.95 8.92 11.11
N GLY A 81 5.37 10.02 11.59
CA GLY A 81 4.81 11.07 10.74
C GLY A 81 5.88 11.98 10.14
N GLY A 82 5.46 12.89 9.27
CA GLY A 82 6.32 13.84 8.56
C GLY A 82 6.36 13.64 7.05
N ARG A 83 5.52 12.75 6.50
CA ARG A 83 5.37 12.64 5.04
C ARG A 83 4.64 13.86 4.52
N VAL A 84 4.98 14.25 3.30
CA VAL A 84 4.40 15.41 2.63
C VAL A 84 3.57 14.97 1.44
N ASP A 85 2.65 15.83 1.00
CA ASP A 85 1.83 15.57 -0.18
C ASP A 85 2.49 16.19 -1.42
N ALA A 86 2.61 15.41 -2.49
CA ALA A 86 3.06 15.90 -3.79
C ALA A 86 1.96 16.70 -4.48
N THR A 87 2.34 17.62 -5.35
CA THR A 87 1.43 18.44 -6.16
C THR A 87 0.93 17.72 -7.41
N ASP A 88 1.78 16.86 -7.98
CA ASP A 88 1.53 16.07 -9.19
C ASP A 88 2.16 14.67 -9.06
N GLY A 89 1.80 13.76 -9.95
CA GLY A 89 2.27 12.37 -9.94
C GLY A 89 3.39 12.06 -10.93
N SER A 90 4.04 13.07 -11.52
CA SER A 90 5.10 12.88 -12.54
C SER A 90 6.28 12.02 -12.06
N ARG A 91 6.49 11.95 -10.73
CA ARG A 91 7.53 11.10 -10.12
C ARG A 91 7.27 9.61 -10.29
N SER A 92 6.07 9.23 -10.73
CA SER A 92 5.60 7.85 -10.81
C SER A 92 5.38 7.34 -12.23
N ASP A 93 5.71 8.12 -13.27
CA ASP A 93 5.39 7.80 -14.67
C ASP A 93 5.89 6.43 -15.16
N ASP A 94 7.02 5.97 -14.63
CA ASP A 94 7.67 4.69 -14.96
C ASP A 94 7.63 3.69 -13.80
N LEU A 95 6.82 3.94 -12.76
CA LEU A 95 6.70 3.12 -11.56
C LEU A 95 5.55 2.11 -11.55
N GLU A 96 4.84 1.95 -12.67
CA GLU A 96 3.79 0.93 -12.76
C GLU A 96 4.39 -0.48 -12.53
N PRO A 97 3.82 -1.28 -11.61
CA PRO A 97 4.31 -2.63 -11.37
C PRO A 97 4.24 -3.49 -12.63
N ARG A 98 5.32 -4.21 -12.93
CA ARG A 98 5.32 -5.21 -14.00
C ARG A 98 4.38 -6.36 -13.60
N GLU A 99 3.51 -6.74 -14.52
CA GLU A 99 2.71 -7.96 -14.38
C GLU A 99 3.39 -9.05 -15.22
N ASP A 100 4.22 -9.88 -14.57
CA ASP A 100 4.87 -11.01 -15.22
C ASP A 100 3.92 -12.22 -15.31
N LEU A 101 3.99 -12.95 -16.42
CA LEU A 101 3.21 -14.18 -16.60
C LEU A 101 3.69 -15.34 -15.71
N ASN A 102 4.90 -15.23 -15.16
CA ASN A 102 5.47 -16.21 -14.24
C ASN A 102 5.49 -15.68 -12.81
N PRO A 103 4.63 -16.21 -11.91
CA PRO A 103 4.49 -15.71 -10.55
C PRO A 103 5.75 -15.92 -9.69
N ILE A 104 6.61 -16.89 -10.03
CA ILE A 104 7.86 -17.11 -9.30
C ILE A 104 8.87 -16.00 -9.63
N LEU A 105 8.91 -15.55 -10.89
CA LEU A 105 9.77 -14.43 -11.28
C LEU A 105 9.26 -13.13 -10.68
N GLU A 106 7.94 -12.88 -10.68
CA GLU A 106 7.34 -11.70 -10.06
C GLU A 106 7.74 -11.58 -8.58
N VAL A 107 7.69 -12.68 -7.83
CA VAL A 107 8.07 -12.72 -6.40
C VAL A 107 9.56 -12.40 -6.21
N LYS A 108 10.43 -12.97 -7.05
CA LYS A 108 11.88 -12.72 -6.98
C LYS A 108 12.22 -11.27 -7.33
N ASP A 109 11.66 -10.76 -8.41
CA ASP A 109 11.88 -9.40 -8.86
C ASP A 109 11.37 -8.39 -7.83
N THR A 110 10.21 -8.65 -7.23
CA THR A 110 9.68 -7.80 -6.14
C THR A 110 10.60 -7.81 -4.92
N MET A 111 11.13 -8.99 -4.55
CA MET A 111 12.06 -9.13 -3.43
C MET A 111 13.33 -8.31 -3.67
N ASP A 112 13.91 -8.41 -4.87
CA ASP A 112 15.11 -7.68 -5.26
C ASP A 112 14.87 -6.17 -5.40
N LEU A 113 13.72 -5.76 -5.93
CA LEU A 113 13.34 -4.35 -6.04
C LEU A 113 13.09 -3.69 -4.69
N MET A 114 12.47 -4.40 -3.75
CA MET A 114 12.16 -3.86 -2.43
C MET A 114 13.31 -4.02 -1.42
N GLY A 115 14.35 -4.78 -1.77
CA GLY A 115 15.46 -5.05 -0.85
C GLY A 115 15.09 -5.99 0.28
N LEU A 116 14.12 -6.88 0.06
CA LEU A 116 13.65 -7.81 1.07
C LEU A 116 14.51 -9.07 1.09
N THR A 117 14.74 -9.62 2.28
CA THR A 117 15.27 -10.97 2.41
C THR A 117 14.18 -12.00 2.05
N PRO A 118 14.56 -13.26 1.72
CA PRO A 118 13.59 -14.32 1.51
C PRO A 118 12.65 -14.52 2.71
N HIS A 119 13.15 -14.36 3.93
CA HIS A 119 12.34 -14.47 5.15
C HIS A 119 11.28 -13.36 5.24
N GLU A 120 11.67 -12.11 4.98
CA GLU A 120 10.74 -10.98 4.99
C GLU A 120 9.70 -11.10 3.86
N MET A 121 10.12 -11.55 2.68
CA MET A 121 9.19 -11.77 1.57
C MET A 121 8.18 -12.87 1.91
N VAL A 122 8.61 -13.99 2.51
CA VAL A 122 7.68 -15.04 2.97
C VAL A 122 6.71 -14.50 4.01
N ALA A 123 7.18 -13.77 5.01
CA ALA A 123 6.33 -13.16 6.02
C ALA A 123 5.31 -12.18 5.40
N LEU A 124 5.75 -11.36 4.44
CA LEU A 124 4.89 -10.41 3.74
C LEU A 124 3.84 -11.11 2.86
N GLN A 125 4.18 -12.24 2.25
CA GLN A 125 3.24 -13.01 1.43
C GLN A 125 2.24 -13.81 2.29
N ALA A 126 2.59 -14.14 3.53
CA ALA A 126 1.74 -14.85 4.48
C ALA A 126 0.67 -13.98 5.16
N ARG A 127 0.69 -12.66 4.93
CA ARG A 127 -0.27 -11.72 5.55
C ARG A 127 -1.72 -12.02 5.17
N PRO A 128 -2.69 -11.68 6.03
CA PRO A 128 -4.11 -11.74 5.70
C PRO A 128 -4.41 -10.99 4.40
N ARG A 129 -5.15 -11.64 3.49
CA ARG A 129 -5.53 -11.07 2.20
C ARG A 129 -7.01 -10.82 2.14
N SER A 130 -7.41 -9.70 1.54
CA SER A 130 -8.82 -9.44 1.29
C SER A 130 -9.41 -10.51 0.35
N PRO A 131 -10.73 -10.79 0.44
CA PRO A 131 -11.39 -11.72 -0.49
C PRO A 131 -11.16 -11.38 -1.97
N SER A 132 -11.04 -10.09 -2.30
CA SER A 132 -10.71 -9.62 -3.66
C SER A 132 -9.29 -9.99 -4.10
N GLN A 133 -8.32 -9.96 -3.19
CA GLN A 133 -6.93 -10.34 -3.46
C GLN A 133 -6.79 -11.86 -3.61
N GLN A 134 -7.50 -12.64 -2.80
CA GLN A 134 -7.53 -14.11 -2.88
C GLN A 134 -8.05 -14.57 -4.26
N ARG A 135 -9.15 -13.98 -4.74
CA ARG A 135 -9.72 -14.28 -6.07
C ARG A 135 -8.75 -14.01 -7.23
N ARG A 136 -7.94 -12.96 -7.16
CA ARG A 136 -7.01 -12.58 -8.24
C ARG A 136 -5.82 -13.55 -8.36
N LEU A 137 -5.37 -14.11 -7.23
CA LEU A 137 -4.19 -14.97 -7.17
C LEU A 137 -4.50 -16.45 -7.42
N GLY A 138 -5.77 -16.80 -7.65
CA GLY A 138 -6.19 -18.18 -7.87
C GLY A 138 -6.05 -19.08 -6.62
N TYR A 139 -5.86 -18.48 -5.44
CA TYR A 139 -5.79 -19.19 -4.17
C TYR A 139 -7.00 -18.83 -3.31
N SER A 140 -7.92 -19.77 -3.15
CA SER A 140 -9.06 -19.65 -2.24
C SER A 140 -8.76 -20.43 -0.97
N GLY A 141 -8.91 -19.78 0.18
CA GLY A 141 -8.72 -20.43 1.47
C GLY A 141 -7.94 -19.54 2.41
N SER A 142 -8.53 -19.32 3.56
CA SER A 142 -7.81 -18.83 4.71
C SER A 142 -7.10 -20.00 5.38
N TRP A 143 -5.79 -19.92 5.59
CA TRP A 143 -5.08 -20.82 6.51
C TRP A 143 -5.39 -20.52 7.98
N THR A 144 -6.31 -19.57 8.23
CA THR A 144 -6.88 -19.24 9.54
C THR A 144 -8.38 -19.54 9.59
N THR A 145 -8.87 -20.02 10.72
CA THR A 145 -10.28 -20.34 10.93
C THR A 145 -11.17 -19.10 11.16
N ASN A 146 -10.58 -17.90 11.30
CA ASN A 146 -11.27 -16.69 11.79
C ASN A 146 -11.65 -15.66 10.72
N CYS A 147 -11.90 -16.04 9.46
CA CYS A 147 -12.12 -15.05 8.39
C CYS A 147 -13.52 -14.45 8.28
N CYS A 148 -14.43 -14.80 9.20
CA CYS A 148 -15.82 -14.42 9.15
C CYS A 148 -16.36 -14.13 10.56
N GLU A 149 -15.88 -13.05 11.19
CA GLU A 149 -16.66 -12.28 12.17
C GLU A 149 -16.80 -10.85 11.65
#